data_AF-A0A7C5QUR6-F1
#
_entry.id   AF-A0A7C5QUR6-F1
#
_cell.length_a   1.000
_cell.length_b   1.000
_cell.length_c   1.000
_cell.angle_alpha   90.00
_cell.angle_beta   90.00
_cell.angle_gamma   90.00
#
_symmetry.space_group_name_H-M   'P 1'
#
loop_
_entity.id
_entity.type
_entity.pdbx_description
1 polymer ?
#
loop_
_entity_poly.entity_id
_entity_poly.type
_entity_poly.pdbx_seq_one_letter_code
_entity_poly.pdbx_strand_id
1 'polypeptide(L)'
;KQPPWQVCNQTSYILRVATMITPKGMDTSEARVKGWQKLYPGQCEIVAAEKGTPRFVYAQSDTVHQGGIREWKGAHDYCIGEEDFIARIDMSCALQNLKPAKFLKVIPTETRTAFVEPDNYGKKAQTAGMQRLLMDNTYNIKRIDGHGGQRTLKTLNKFLKDKGLSRSISATEKFKALEAAARALQDKIGIKFCNQSSSKVWTAIAYDTGRHWQSLGWWPLEPDTCVHPFNRNLKTTESYIYARQDKPNGRAWVLRANTANVREFCVAASRFSAIKHEYCEDRGYTAARFKGLGQDQIGQTITLSDRDFVRPEISGLRQ
;
A
#
# COMPACT_ATOMS: atom_id res chain seq x y z
N LYS A 1 2.19 -5.91 -40.87
CA LYS A 1 3.11 -5.92 -39.71
C LYS A 1 2.27 -5.63 -38.46
N GLN A 2 2.40 -6.39 -37.36
CA GLN A 2 1.69 -6.05 -36.11
C GLN A 2 2.44 -4.88 -35.44
N PRO A 3 1.75 -3.86 -34.91
CA PRO A 3 2.38 -2.80 -34.13
C PRO A 3 3.12 -3.36 -32.92
N PRO A 4 4.16 -2.68 -32.42
CA PRO A 4 4.77 -3.04 -31.14
C PRO A 4 3.71 -2.99 -30.03
N TRP A 5 3.86 -3.87 -29.04
CA TRP A 5 2.95 -3.91 -27.91
C TRP A 5 3.27 -2.79 -26.93
N GLN A 6 2.25 -2.02 -26.58
CA GLN A 6 2.34 -0.90 -25.68
C GLN A 6 1.65 -1.21 -24.36
N VAL A 7 2.35 -1.00 -23.25
CA VAL A 7 1.80 -1.13 -21.89
C VAL A 7 1.67 0.26 -21.28
N CYS A 8 0.48 0.59 -20.80
CA CYS A 8 0.13 1.94 -20.35
C CYS A 8 -0.35 1.97 -18.91
N ASN A 9 0.01 3.02 -18.22
CA ASN A 9 -0.51 3.33 -16.90
C ASN A 9 -1.63 4.38 -17.01
N GLN A 10 -2.88 3.95 -16.94
CA GLN A 10 -4.05 4.82 -16.87
C GLN A 10 -4.60 4.97 -15.44
N THR A 11 -3.75 4.68 -14.46
CA THR A 11 -4.01 4.84 -13.04
C THR A 11 -3.45 6.17 -12.54
N SER A 12 -3.85 6.57 -11.34
CA SER A 12 -3.30 7.65 -10.54
C SER A 12 -2.07 7.23 -9.72
N TYR A 13 -1.65 5.97 -9.77
CA TYR A 13 -0.48 5.45 -9.06
C TYR A 13 0.73 5.37 -9.98
N ILE A 14 1.93 5.59 -9.46
CA ILE A 14 3.16 5.12 -10.08
C ILE A 14 3.13 3.60 -10.01
N LEU A 15 3.32 2.94 -11.15
CA LEU A 15 3.29 1.49 -11.24
C LEU A 15 4.70 0.93 -11.41
N ARG A 16 4.96 -0.19 -10.74
CA ARG A 16 6.06 -1.11 -11.01
C ARG A 16 5.47 -2.27 -11.79
N VAL A 17 5.90 -2.44 -13.03
CA VAL A 17 5.37 -3.44 -13.97
C VAL A 17 6.38 -4.56 -14.16
N ALA A 18 5.88 -5.80 -14.13
CA ALA A 18 6.63 -6.98 -14.51
C ALA A 18 5.95 -7.65 -15.71
N THR A 19 6.75 -8.23 -16.60
CA THR A 19 6.27 -8.88 -17.80
C THR A 19 6.90 -10.25 -17.96
N MET A 20 6.13 -11.21 -18.44
CA MET A 20 6.64 -12.48 -18.95
C MET A 20 6.27 -12.58 -20.42
N ILE A 21 7.25 -12.84 -21.27
CA ILE A 21 7.08 -13.02 -22.71
C ILE A 21 7.79 -14.30 -23.09
N THR A 22 7.11 -15.16 -23.85
CA THR A 22 7.72 -16.34 -24.44
C THR A 22 8.34 -15.95 -25.79
N PRO A 23 9.65 -16.11 -26.01
CA PRO A 23 10.26 -15.87 -27.31
C PRO A 23 9.77 -16.90 -28.35
N LYS A 24 9.80 -16.56 -29.64
CA LYS A 24 9.33 -17.48 -30.67
C LYS A 24 10.34 -18.60 -30.89
N GLY A 25 9.87 -19.83 -30.97
CA GLY A 25 10.72 -20.99 -31.23
C GLY A 25 11.56 -21.46 -30.04
N MET A 26 11.43 -20.81 -28.87
CA MET A 26 11.97 -21.32 -27.61
C MET A 26 10.94 -22.21 -26.93
N ASP A 27 11.43 -23.23 -26.22
CA ASP A 27 10.60 -23.92 -25.24
C ASP A 27 10.14 -22.90 -24.18
N THR A 28 8.90 -23.05 -23.73
CA THR A 28 8.33 -22.27 -22.64
C THR A 28 9.23 -22.22 -21.41
N SER A 29 9.97 -23.29 -21.11
CA SER A 29 10.94 -23.37 -20.01
C SER A 29 12.06 -22.32 -20.07
N GLU A 30 12.38 -21.81 -21.26
CA GLU A 30 13.37 -20.74 -21.48
C GLU A 30 12.80 -19.34 -21.30
N ALA A 31 11.48 -19.20 -21.17
CA ALA A 31 10.85 -17.91 -20.90
C ALA A 31 11.36 -17.33 -19.57
N ARG A 32 11.41 -16.00 -19.52
CA ARG A 32 11.84 -15.25 -18.34
C ARG A 32 10.78 -14.23 -17.97
N VAL A 33 10.61 -14.04 -16.67
CA VAL A 33 9.85 -12.92 -16.11
C VAL A 33 10.86 -11.82 -15.83
N LYS A 34 10.57 -10.58 -16.22
CA LYS A 34 11.41 -9.42 -15.94
C LYS A 34 10.61 -8.34 -15.24
N GLY A 35 11.21 -7.72 -14.24
CA GLY A 35 10.74 -6.49 -13.61
C GLY A 35 11.90 -5.74 -12.96
N TRP A 36 11.73 -4.53 -12.44
CA TRP A 36 10.53 -3.71 -12.54
C TRP A 36 10.71 -2.64 -13.60
N GLN A 37 9.69 -2.45 -14.42
CA GLN A 37 9.56 -1.28 -15.26
C GLN A 37 8.67 -0.25 -14.56
N LYS A 38 9.21 0.95 -14.28
CA LYS A 38 8.44 2.04 -13.69
C LYS A 38 7.62 2.76 -14.76
N LEU A 39 6.32 2.94 -14.53
CA LEU A 39 5.44 3.75 -15.35
C LEU A 39 4.77 4.84 -14.51
N TYR A 40 5.02 6.12 -14.84
CA TYR A 40 4.29 7.21 -14.23
C TYR A 40 2.82 7.26 -14.71
N PRO A 41 1.90 7.84 -13.93
CA PRO A 41 0.52 8.07 -14.35
C PRO A 41 0.42 8.74 -15.72
N GLY A 42 -0.30 8.12 -16.66
CA GLY A 42 -0.47 8.57 -18.04
C GLY A 42 0.61 8.12 -19.02
N GLN A 43 1.72 7.54 -18.54
CA GLN A 43 2.81 7.06 -19.39
C GLN A 43 2.45 5.74 -20.08
N CYS A 44 3.01 5.55 -21.28
CA CYS A 44 2.97 4.31 -22.02
C CYS A 44 4.37 3.94 -22.49
N GLU A 45 4.71 2.67 -22.42
CA GLU A 45 6.00 2.15 -22.87
C GLU A 45 5.81 1.00 -23.86
N ILE A 46 6.74 0.88 -24.78
CA ILE A 46 6.79 -0.25 -25.71
C ILE A 46 7.50 -1.40 -25.01
N VAL A 47 6.84 -2.55 -24.95
CA VAL A 47 7.42 -3.80 -24.46
C VAL A 47 7.68 -4.70 -25.65
N ALA A 48 8.96 -5.03 -25.87
CA ALA A 48 9.37 -5.88 -26.98
C ALA A 48 8.76 -7.27 -26.84
N ALA A 49 7.83 -7.63 -27.71
CA ALA A 49 7.23 -8.95 -27.74
C ALA A 49 6.98 -9.39 -29.19
N GLU A 50 7.42 -10.60 -29.50
CA GLU A 50 7.26 -11.16 -30.85
C GLU A 50 5.80 -11.39 -31.20
N LYS A 51 5.48 -11.29 -32.50
CA LYS A 51 4.11 -11.46 -32.99
C LYS A 51 3.59 -12.86 -32.67
N GLY A 52 2.41 -12.92 -32.05
CA GLY A 52 1.70 -14.17 -31.78
C GLY A 52 2.22 -14.97 -30.60
N THR A 53 3.24 -14.50 -29.88
CA THR A 53 3.74 -15.22 -28.71
C THR A 53 2.90 -14.92 -27.45
N PRO A 54 2.80 -15.89 -26.51
CA PRO A 54 2.18 -15.65 -25.20
C PRO A 54 2.87 -14.53 -24.44
N ARG A 55 2.05 -13.68 -23.79
CA ARG A 55 2.50 -12.51 -23.03
C ARG A 55 1.67 -12.38 -21.76
N PHE A 56 2.32 -11.97 -20.69
CA PHE A 56 1.70 -11.80 -19.39
C PHE A 56 2.22 -10.53 -18.72
N VAL A 57 1.35 -9.86 -17.99
CA VAL A 57 1.68 -8.63 -17.25
C VAL A 57 1.21 -8.70 -15.81
N TYR A 58 1.99 -8.10 -14.93
CA TYR A 58 1.61 -7.82 -13.57
C TYR A 58 2.04 -6.38 -13.26
N ALA A 59 1.25 -5.68 -12.45
CA ALA A 59 1.69 -4.41 -11.90
C ALA A 59 1.34 -4.32 -10.43
N GLN A 60 2.18 -3.59 -9.69
CA GLN A 60 1.86 -3.12 -8.36
C GLN A 60 2.13 -1.62 -8.24
N SER A 61 1.40 -0.94 -7.37
CA SER A 61 1.69 0.46 -7.06
C SER A 61 3.05 0.55 -6.38
N ASP A 62 3.79 1.63 -6.64
CA ASP A 62 5.02 1.93 -5.92
C ASP A 62 4.72 2.15 -4.42
N THR A 63 5.66 1.75 -3.56
CA THR A 63 5.54 1.88 -2.10
C THR A 63 5.38 3.32 -1.66
N VAL A 64 5.82 4.29 -2.47
CA VAL A 64 5.74 5.73 -2.16
C VAL A 64 4.32 6.23 -1.86
N HIS A 65 3.29 5.53 -2.36
CA HIS A 65 1.91 5.92 -2.16
C HIS A 65 1.36 5.53 -0.78
N GLN A 66 0.57 6.43 -0.21
CA GLN A 66 -0.13 6.15 1.05
C GLN A 66 -1.27 5.14 0.84
N GLY A 67 -1.53 4.29 1.84
CA GLY A 67 -2.67 3.37 1.87
C GLY A 67 -2.41 1.95 1.39
N GLY A 68 -1.14 1.52 1.38
CA GLY A 68 -0.72 0.17 1.04
C GLY A 68 -0.56 -0.11 -0.46
N ILE A 69 0.01 -1.27 -0.77
CA ILE A 69 0.27 -1.70 -2.16
C ILE A 69 -1.03 -2.17 -2.81
N ARG A 70 -1.30 -1.66 -4.01
CA ARG A 70 -2.34 -2.15 -4.91
C ARG A 70 -1.73 -3.03 -5.98
N GLU A 71 -2.44 -4.08 -6.35
CA GLU A 71 -2.01 -5.03 -7.38
C GLU A 71 -3.01 -5.05 -8.54
N TRP A 72 -2.48 -5.09 -9.76
CA TRP A 72 -3.20 -5.40 -10.99
C TRP A 72 -2.72 -6.78 -11.46
N LYS A 73 -3.54 -7.77 -11.16
CA LYS A 73 -3.19 -9.19 -11.24
C LYS A 73 -4.23 -9.99 -12.00
N GLY A 74 -3.78 -11.13 -12.53
CA GLY A 74 -4.63 -12.11 -13.21
C GLY A 74 -4.68 -13.42 -12.43
N ALA A 75 -4.48 -14.53 -13.15
CA ALA A 75 -4.61 -15.88 -12.61
C ALA A 75 -3.32 -16.71 -12.69
N HIS A 76 -2.34 -16.31 -13.49
CA HIS A 76 -1.17 -17.13 -13.82
C HIS A 76 0.00 -16.89 -12.87
N ASP A 77 0.48 -17.92 -12.19
CA ASP A 77 1.52 -17.79 -11.19
C ASP A 77 2.92 -17.63 -11.81
N TYR A 78 3.61 -16.56 -11.45
CA TYR A 78 5.00 -16.28 -11.78
C TYR A 78 5.70 -15.59 -10.61
N CYS A 79 7.01 -15.39 -10.72
CA CYS A 79 7.82 -14.82 -9.65
C CYS A 79 8.04 -13.31 -9.83
N ILE A 80 8.05 -12.58 -8.72
CA ILE A 80 8.41 -11.16 -8.62
C ILE A 80 9.47 -10.92 -7.55
N GLY A 81 10.36 -9.97 -7.82
CA GLY A 81 11.40 -9.51 -6.89
C GLY A 81 10.99 -8.27 -6.11
N GLU A 82 11.70 -7.97 -5.02
CA GLU A 82 11.55 -6.71 -4.31
C GLU A 82 12.18 -5.55 -5.09
N GLU A 83 13.38 -5.77 -5.63
CA GLU A 83 14.08 -4.90 -6.57
C GLU A 83 13.95 -5.42 -8.00
N ASP A 84 14.67 -4.80 -8.94
CA ASP A 84 14.75 -5.28 -10.32
C ASP A 84 15.28 -6.73 -10.36
N PHE A 85 14.65 -7.55 -11.22
CA PHE A 85 14.82 -8.99 -11.23
C PHE A 85 14.62 -9.58 -12.62
N ILE A 86 15.23 -10.75 -12.82
CA ILE A 86 14.91 -11.69 -13.89
C ILE A 86 14.65 -13.03 -13.22
N ALA A 87 13.48 -13.61 -13.47
CA ALA A 87 13.09 -14.90 -12.91
C ALA A 87 12.98 -15.95 -14.01
N ARG A 88 13.41 -17.16 -13.69
CA ARG A 88 13.13 -18.34 -14.50
C ARG A 88 11.74 -18.87 -14.19
N ILE A 89 11.05 -19.46 -15.17
CA ILE A 89 9.71 -20.03 -14.94
C ILE A 89 9.74 -21.52 -14.55
N ASP A 90 10.86 -22.20 -14.78
CA ASP A 90 11.07 -23.62 -14.49
C ASP A 90 11.60 -23.88 -13.07
N MET A 91 11.77 -22.81 -12.28
CA MET A 91 12.26 -22.87 -10.89
C MET A 91 11.27 -22.18 -9.95
N SER A 92 11.01 -22.77 -8.78
CA SER A 92 10.09 -22.18 -7.80
C SER A 92 10.60 -20.82 -7.31
N CYS A 93 9.69 -19.88 -7.03
CA CYS A 93 10.09 -18.53 -6.63
C CYS A 93 10.96 -18.51 -5.37
N ALA A 94 10.66 -19.38 -4.39
CA ALA A 94 11.43 -19.49 -3.15
C ALA A 94 12.90 -19.85 -3.40
N LEU A 95 13.20 -20.75 -4.34
CA LEU A 95 14.58 -21.11 -4.72
C LEU A 95 15.33 -19.96 -5.39
N GLN A 96 14.62 -18.97 -5.93
CA GLN A 96 15.21 -17.77 -6.55
C GLN A 96 15.24 -16.57 -5.59
N ASN A 97 14.83 -16.74 -4.32
CA ASN A 97 14.59 -15.63 -3.37
C ASN A 97 13.56 -14.61 -3.89
N LEU A 98 12.56 -15.08 -4.62
CA LEU A 98 11.47 -14.29 -5.19
C LEU A 98 10.12 -14.69 -4.56
N LYS A 99 9.11 -13.84 -4.77
CA LYS A 99 7.73 -14.05 -4.28
C LYS A 99 6.79 -14.44 -5.42
N PRO A 100 5.83 -15.35 -5.19
CA PRO A 100 4.82 -15.65 -6.21
C PRO A 100 3.84 -14.47 -6.38
N ALA A 101 3.43 -14.23 -7.62
CA ALA A 101 2.40 -13.26 -7.99
C ALA A 101 1.59 -13.75 -9.19
N LYS A 102 0.36 -13.26 -9.32
CA LYS A 102 -0.57 -13.68 -10.37
C LYS A 102 -0.59 -12.71 -11.55
N PHE A 103 -0.05 -13.09 -12.68
CA PHE A 103 -0.02 -12.28 -13.87
C PHE A 103 -1.31 -12.43 -14.69
N LEU A 104 -1.66 -11.35 -15.38
CA LEU A 104 -2.73 -11.29 -16.37
C LEU A 104 -2.19 -11.78 -17.72
N LYS A 105 -2.90 -12.72 -18.33
CA LYS A 105 -2.64 -13.15 -19.71
C LYS A 105 -3.12 -12.08 -20.68
N VAL A 106 -2.26 -11.70 -21.61
CA VAL A 106 -2.56 -10.71 -22.67
C VAL A 106 -2.78 -11.46 -23.98
N ILE A 107 -3.76 -11.01 -24.76
CA ILE A 107 -4.03 -11.62 -26.07
C ILE A 107 -2.84 -11.30 -26.99
N PRO A 108 -2.18 -12.28 -27.64
CA PRO A 108 -0.96 -12.02 -28.42
C PRO A 108 -1.11 -11.01 -29.57
N THR A 109 -2.32 -10.82 -30.09
CA THR A 109 -2.64 -9.85 -31.14
C THR A 109 -2.91 -8.43 -30.60
N GLU A 110 -3.06 -8.28 -29.28
CA GLU A 110 -3.27 -7.00 -28.62
C GLU A 110 -2.04 -6.10 -28.80
N THR A 111 -2.29 -4.85 -29.18
CA THR A 111 -1.25 -3.85 -29.43
C THR A 111 -1.12 -2.87 -28.28
N ARG A 112 -2.12 -2.80 -27.40
CA ARG A 112 -2.16 -1.87 -26.28
C ARG A 112 -2.89 -2.46 -25.09
N THR A 113 -2.17 -2.61 -23.99
CA THR A 113 -2.72 -3.02 -22.68
C THR A 113 -2.61 -1.84 -21.72
N ALA A 114 -3.68 -1.55 -20.98
CA ALA A 114 -3.71 -0.45 -20.01
C ALA A 114 -4.10 -0.93 -18.62
N PHE A 115 -3.31 -0.57 -17.62
CA PHE A 115 -3.71 -0.69 -16.22
C PHE A 115 -4.68 0.44 -15.86
N VAL A 116 -5.82 0.09 -15.28
CA VAL A 116 -6.91 1.03 -14.95
C VAL A 116 -7.35 0.88 -13.49
N GLU A 117 -7.87 1.96 -12.92
CA GLU A 117 -8.55 1.96 -11.63
C GLU A 117 -10.07 1.93 -11.81
N PRO A 118 -10.86 1.65 -10.75
CA PRO A 118 -12.32 1.78 -10.81
C PRO A 118 -12.82 3.15 -11.31
N ASP A 119 -12.10 4.23 -10.98
CA ASP A 119 -12.43 5.59 -11.46
C ASP A 119 -12.15 5.80 -12.96
N ASN A 120 -11.43 4.88 -13.61
CA ASN A 120 -11.16 4.83 -15.04
C ASN A 120 -10.65 6.16 -15.63
N TYR A 121 -9.55 6.70 -15.09
CA TYR A 121 -9.04 8.01 -15.48
C TYR A 121 -8.68 8.14 -16.97
N GLY A 122 -8.24 7.06 -17.62
CA GLY A 122 -7.88 7.08 -19.04
C GLY A 122 -6.85 8.17 -19.36
N LYS A 123 -7.22 9.13 -20.22
CA LYS A 123 -6.38 10.28 -20.58
C LYS A 123 -6.13 11.25 -19.40
N LYS A 124 -6.96 11.22 -18.37
CA LYS A 124 -6.82 12.05 -17.16
C LYS A 124 -5.85 11.48 -16.13
N ALA A 125 -5.30 10.29 -16.37
CA ALA A 125 -4.41 9.59 -15.45
C ALA A 125 -3.22 10.44 -15.01
N GLN A 126 -2.62 11.20 -15.92
CA GLN A 126 -1.52 12.10 -15.59
C GLN A 126 -1.89 13.13 -14.52
N THR A 127 -3.03 13.82 -14.70
CA THR A 127 -3.52 14.80 -13.72
C THR A 127 -3.92 14.14 -12.41
N ALA A 128 -4.57 12.98 -12.47
CA ALA A 128 -4.96 12.21 -11.28
C ALA A 128 -3.71 11.78 -10.49
N GLY A 129 -2.65 11.37 -11.20
CA GLY A 129 -1.36 11.06 -10.61
C GLY A 129 -0.70 12.24 -9.90
N MET A 130 -0.73 13.42 -10.51
CA MET A 130 -0.23 14.64 -9.85
C MET A 130 -1.05 14.98 -8.60
N GLN A 131 -2.39 14.89 -8.67
CA GLN A 131 -3.26 15.08 -7.50
C GLN A 131 -2.91 14.08 -6.38
N ARG A 132 -2.74 12.79 -6.72
CA ARG A 132 -2.37 11.75 -5.75
C ARG A 132 -1.02 12.03 -5.11
N LEU A 133 0.01 12.29 -5.90
CA LEU A 133 1.34 12.54 -5.33
C LEU A 133 1.42 13.84 -4.53
N LEU A 134 0.63 14.87 -4.87
CA LEU A 134 0.50 16.05 -4.03
C LEU A 134 -0.12 15.69 -2.67
N MET A 135 -1.15 14.83 -2.66
CA MET A 135 -1.71 14.28 -1.42
C MET A 135 -0.68 13.44 -0.65
N ASP A 136 0.09 12.60 -1.32
CA ASP A 136 1.17 11.80 -0.71
C ASP A 136 2.23 12.69 -0.06
N ASN A 137 2.47 13.88 -0.64
CA ASN A 137 3.31 14.94 -0.10
C ASN A 137 2.60 15.83 0.95
N THR A 138 1.49 15.38 1.52
CA THR A 138 0.69 16.06 2.56
C THR A 138 0.00 17.36 2.14
N TYR A 139 -0.05 17.69 0.85
CA TYR A 139 -0.81 18.84 0.37
C TYR A 139 -2.31 18.55 0.39
N ASN A 140 -3.12 19.58 0.64
CA ASN A 140 -4.57 19.45 0.73
C ASN A 140 -5.24 19.29 -0.65
N ILE A 141 -5.36 18.04 -1.07
CA ILE A 141 -6.14 17.60 -2.23
C ILE A 141 -7.41 16.90 -1.72
N LYS A 142 -8.58 17.49 -1.96
CA LYS A 142 -9.87 16.94 -1.47
C LYS A 142 -10.29 15.68 -2.20
N ARG A 143 -9.96 15.57 -3.48
CA ARG A 143 -10.35 14.45 -4.34
C ARG A 143 -9.32 14.25 -5.44
N ILE A 144 -9.11 13.00 -5.81
CA ILE A 144 -8.36 12.60 -6.98
C ILE A 144 -9.42 12.31 -8.03
N ASP A 145 -9.53 13.17 -9.03
CA ASP A 145 -10.57 13.10 -10.07
C ASP A 145 -10.00 13.27 -11.49
N GLY A 146 -8.71 13.54 -11.61
CA GLY A 146 -8.04 13.76 -12.88
C GLY A 146 -8.42 15.06 -13.58
N HIS A 147 -9.18 15.95 -12.94
CA HIS A 147 -9.55 17.25 -13.49
C HIS A 147 -8.53 18.33 -13.09
N GLY A 148 -7.90 18.93 -14.11
CA GLY A 148 -6.92 19.99 -13.95
C GLY A 148 -7.57 21.33 -13.62
N GLY A 149 -7.97 21.53 -12.36
CA GLY A 149 -8.52 22.80 -11.88
C GLY A 149 -7.47 23.80 -11.40
N GLN A 150 -7.86 25.06 -11.27
CA GLN A 150 -7.05 26.14 -10.69
C GLN A 150 -6.44 25.77 -9.34
N ARG A 151 -7.18 25.03 -8.51
CA ARG A 151 -6.70 24.55 -7.20
C ARG A 151 -5.52 23.59 -7.35
N THR A 152 -5.64 22.55 -8.17
CA THR A 152 -4.57 21.58 -8.42
C THR A 152 -3.31 22.27 -8.94
N LEU A 153 -3.48 23.21 -9.89
CA LEU A 153 -2.36 23.97 -10.44
C LEU A 153 -1.68 24.86 -9.39
N LYS A 154 -2.45 25.56 -8.55
CA LYS A 154 -1.91 26.36 -7.44
C LYS A 154 -1.12 25.48 -6.45
N THR A 155 -1.65 24.32 -6.09
CA THR A 155 -0.97 23.37 -5.18
C THR A 155 0.32 22.84 -5.80
N LEU A 156 0.30 22.45 -7.08
CA LEU A 156 1.50 22.02 -7.79
C LEU A 156 2.56 23.13 -7.87
N ASN A 157 2.15 24.36 -8.19
CA ASN A 157 3.06 25.51 -8.25
C ASN A 157 3.64 25.85 -6.88
N LYS A 158 2.87 25.65 -5.80
CA LYS A 158 3.37 25.77 -4.43
C LYS A 158 4.42 24.69 -4.16
N PHE A 159 4.15 23.42 -4.49
CA PHE A 159 5.12 22.34 -4.34
C PHE A 159 6.43 22.64 -5.09
N LEU A 160 6.35 23.07 -6.35
CA LEU A 160 7.53 23.38 -7.15
C LEU A 160 8.33 24.53 -6.53
N LYS A 161 7.65 25.59 -6.05
CA LYS A 161 8.31 26.69 -5.33
C LYS A 161 8.99 26.20 -4.05
N ASP A 162 8.31 25.39 -3.24
CA ASP A 162 8.82 24.86 -1.98
C ASP A 162 10.04 23.94 -2.20
N LYS A 163 10.21 23.39 -3.42
CA LYS A 163 11.37 22.59 -3.85
C LYS A 163 12.39 23.36 -4.70
N GLY A 164 12.22 24.67 -4.90
CA GLY A 164 13.12 25.48 -5.72
C GLY A 164 13.13 25.10 -7.21
N LEU A 165 12.05 24.50 -7.72
CA LEU A 165 11.95 24.03 -9.10
C LEU A 165 11.17 25.01 -10.00
N SER A 166 11.57 25.08 -11.27
CA SER A 166 10.83 25.86 -12.27
C SER A 166 9.44 25.25 -12.56
N ARG A 167 8.47 26.11 -12.87
CA ARG A 167 7.12 25.69 -13.29
C ARG A 167 7.09 25.09 -14.70
N SER A 168 8.07 25.41 -15.53
CA SER A 168 8.17 25.00 -16.93
C SER A 168 8.81 23.62 -17.15
N ILE A 169 9.29 22.96 -16.09
CA ILE A 169 9.86 21.61 -16.21
C ILE A 169 8.82 20.62 -16.76
N SER A 170 9.32 19.56 -17.40
CA SER A 170 8.51 18.52 -18.03
C SER A 170 7.60 17.81 -17.03
N ALA A 171 6.55 17.15 -17.54
CA ALA A 171 5.66 16.34 -16.69
C ALA A 171 6.43 15.24 -15.94
N THR A 172 7.36 14.58 -16.62
CA THR A 172 8.21 13.53 -16.02
C THR A 172 9.08 14.07 -14.90
N GLU A 173 9.67 15.26 -15.05
CA GLU A 173 10.46 15.88 -13.98
C GLU A 173 9.59 16.28 -12.79
N LYS A 174 8.36 16.76 -13.02
CA LYS A 174 7.39 17.02 -11.95
C LYS A 174 7.08 15.74 -11.17
N PHE A 175 6.84 14.63 -11.87
CA PHE A 175 6.62 13.33 -11.23
C PHE A 175 7.81 12.83 -10.43
N LYS A 176 9.03 12.89 -10.99
CA LYS A 176 10.26 12.53 -10.28
C LYS A 176 10.45 13.34 -9.01
N ALA A 177 10.23 14.66 -9.08
CA ALA A 177 10.34 15.54 -7.92
C ALA A 177 9.30 15.21 -6.85
N LEU A 178 8.04 15.00 -7.24
CA LEU A 178 6.95 14.62 -6.34
C LEU A 178 7.19 13.26 -5.68
N GLU A 179 7.65 12.27 -6.46
CA GLU A 179 8.01 10.95 -5.96
C GLU A 179 9.14 11.03 -4.94
N ALA A 180 10.24 11.70 -5.27
CA ALA A 180 11.39 11.84 -4.38
C ALA A 180 11.00 12.53 -3.06
N ALA A 181 10.16 13.57 -3.14
CA ALA A 181 9.69 14.29 -1.96
C ALA A 181 8.74 13.44 -1.10
N ALA A 182 7.84 12.65 -1.70
CA ALA A 182 6.96 11.73 -0.97
C ALA A 182 7.76 10.60 -0.31
N ARG A 183 8.77 10.04 -1.01
CA ARG A 183 9.64 9.00 -0.46
C ARG A 183 10.43 9.50 0.76
N ALA A 184 10.88 10.77 0.74
CA ALA A 184 11.53 11.39 1.90
C ALA A 184 10.60 11.63 3.11
N LEU A 185 9.27 11.55 2.92
CA LEU A 185 8.28 11.71 3.98
C LEU A 185 7.74 10.37 4.51
N GLN A 186 7.99 9.26 3.83
CA GLN A 186 7.39 7.96 4.16
C GLN A 186 7.56 7.57 5.63
N ASP A 187 8.78 7.70 6.17
CA ASP A 187 9.07 7.33 7.57
C ASP A 187 8.45 8.25 8.61
N LYS A 188 7.93 9.41 8.19
CA LYS A 188 7.34 10.43 9.06
C LYS A 188 5.81 10.39 9.06
N ILE A 189 5.19 9.69 8.12
CA ILE A 189 3.74 9.65 7.92
C ILE A 189 3.19 8.34 8.48
N GLY A 190 2.09 8.41 9.22
CA GLY A 190 1.39 7.22 9.72
C GLY A 190 1.85 6.73 11.08
N ILE A 191 1.72 5.44 11.37
CA ILE A 191 1.92 4.87 12.72
C ILE A 191 3.05 3.86 12.70
N LYS A 192 4.08 4.15 13.48
CA LYS A 192 5.18 3.22 13.79
C LYS A 192 5.02 2.70 15.21
N PHE A 193 5.07 1.39 15.40
CA PHE A 193 5.15 0.78 16.72
C PHE A 193 6.59 0.37 17.00
N CYS A 194 7.05 0.57 18.23
CA CYS A 194 8.33 0.07 18.74
C CYS A 194 8.10 -0.65 20.06
N ASN A 195 8.57 -1.89 20.18
CA ASN A 195 8.44 -2.68 21.39
C ASN A 195 9.71 -2.52 22.25
N GLN A 196 9.58 -1.80 23.36
CA GLN A 196 10.59 -1.67 24.42
C GLN A 196 10.17 -2.42 25.68
N SER A 197 9.23 -3.36 25.56
CA SER A 197 8.81 -4.22 26.65
C SER A 197 9.60 -5.52 26.64
N SER A 198 9.61 -6.21 27.78
CA SER A 198 10.31 -7.48 27.96
C SER A 198 9.68 -8.68 27.23
N SER A 199 8.54 -8.49 26.54
CA SER A 199 7.77 -9.59 25.94
C SER A 199 7.28 -9.23 24.54
N LYS A 200 6.93 -10.24 23.76
CA LYS A 200 6.32 -10.05 22.44
C LYS A 200 5.02 -9.26 22.53
N VAL A 201 4.84 -8.33 21.61
CA VAL A 201 3.64 -7.48 21.51
C VAL A 201 2.98 -7.68 20.16
N TRP A 202 1.66 -7.82 20.18
CA TRP A 202 0.80 -7.87 19.00
C TRP A 202 0.04 -6.57 18.88
N THR A 203 0.16 -5.87 17.75
CA THR A 203 -0.47 -4.57 17.53
C THR A 203 -1.56 -4.65 16.45
N ALA A 204 -2.55 -3.78 16.58
CA ALA A 204 -3.65 -3.59 15.65
C ALA A 204 -3.96 -2.08 15.54
N ILE A 205 -4.51 -1.69 14.40
CA ILE A 205 -4.88 -0.30 14.09
C ILE A 205 -6.31 -0.31 13.58
N ALA A 206 -7.11 0.67 14.02
CA ALA A 206 -8.38 1.00 13.41
C ALA A 206 -8.34 2.43 12.88
N TYR A 207 -8.99 2.69 11.75
CA TYR A 207 -8.99 4.00 11.12
C TYR A 207 -10.24 4.24 10.28
N ASP A 208 -10.57 5.51 10.08
CA ASP A 208 -11.66 5.91 9.18
C ASP A 208 -11.18 5.92 7.73
N THR A 209 -11.92 5.24 6.85
CA THR A 209 -11.67 5.25 5.41
C THR A 209 -12.37 6.42 4.69
N GLY A 210 -13.16 7.21 5.41
CA GLY A 210 -14.07 8.23 4.88
C GLY A 210 -15.40 7.65 4.37
N ARG A 211 -15.57 6.33 4.42
CA ARG A 211 -16.83 5.62 4.09
C ARG A 211 -17.27 4.71 5.22
N HIS A 212 -16.33 4.04 5.85
CA HIS A 212 -16.54 3.15 6.97
C HIS A 212 -15.28 3.10 7.84
N TRP A 213 -15.44 2.66 9.08
CA TRP A 213 -14.33 2.25 9.91
C TRP A 213 -13.74 0.92 9.46
N GLN A 214 -12.44 0.75 9.61
CA GLN A 214 -11.76 -0.52 9.35
C GLN A 214 -10.73 -0.77 10.46
N SER A 215 -10.64 -2.03 10.93
CA SER A 215 -9.58 -2.47 11.84
C SER A 215 -8.76 -3.60 11.20
N LEU A 216 -7.44 -3.54 11.42
CA LEU A 216 -6.44 -4.43 10.84
C LEU A 216 -5.46 -4.87 11.93
N GLY A 217 -4.95 -6.09 11.82
CA GLY A 217 -3.94 -6.66 12.71
C GLY A 217 -3.69 -8.11 12.32
N TRP A 218 -2.91 -8.90 13.04
CA TRP A 218 -1.95 -8.48 14.04
C TRP A 218 -0.59 -8.27 13.38
N TRP A 219 0.10 -7.20 13.77
CA TRP A 219 1.53 -7.07 13.50
C TRP A 219 2.30 -7.47 14.76
N PRO A 220 3.10 -8.55 14.71
CA PRO A 220 3.95 -8.94 15.84
C PRO A 220 5.18 -8.05 15.94
N LEU A 221 5.59 -7.75 17.16
CA LEU A 221 6.84 -7.11 17.51
C LEU A 221 7.55 -7.96 18.57
N GLU A 222 8.72 -8.49 18.23
CA GLU A 222 9.63 -9.04 19.23
C GLU A 222 10.22 -7.89 20.08
N PRO A 223 10.76 -8.17 21.28
CA PRO A 223 11.49 -7.16 22.06
C PRO A 223 12.55 -6.43 21.23
N ASP A 224 12.66 -5.12 21.45
CA ASP A 224 13.59 -4.21 20.77
C ASP A 224 13.41 -4.06 19.25
N THR A 225 12.26 -4.47 18.72
CA THR A 225 11.92 -4.30 17.30
C THR A 225 10.88 -3.20 17.07
N CYS A 226 10.85 -2.66 15.84
CA CYS A 226 9.83 -1.72 15.41
C CYS A 226 9.19 -2.16 14.08
N VAL A 227 7.93 -1.80 13.87
CA VAL A 227 7.20 -1.99 12.61
C VAL A 227 6.45 -0.72 12.22
N HIS A 228 6.29 -0.48 10.92
CA HIS A 228 5.54 0.66 10.38
C HIS A 228 4.33 0.18 9.55
N PRO A 229 3.25 -0.30 10.21
CA PRO A 229 2.14 -0.97 9.53
C PRO A 229 1.15 -0.03 8.83
N PHE A 230 1.18 1.27 9.12
CA PHE A 230 0.18 2.20 8.62
C PHE A 230 0.84 3.46 8.10
N ASN A 231 0.67 3.75 6.81
CA ASN A 231 1.37 4.82 6.10
C ASN A 231 0.43 5.91 5.58
N ARG A 232 -0.63 6.25 6.33
CA ARG A 232 -1.57 7.33 5.99
C ARG A 232 -1.37 8.53 6.90
N ASN A 233 -1.59 9.72 6.35
CA ASN A 233 -1.51 10.97 7.11
C ASN A 233 -2.54 11.01 8.26
N LEU A 234 -2.05 11.08 9.51
CA LEU A 234 -2.88 11.10 10.71
C LEU A 234 -3.69 12.40 10.87
N LYS A 235 -3.28 13.51 10.27
CA LYS A 235 -4.05 14.77 10.30
C LYS A 235 -5.39 14.68 9.58
N THR A 236 -5.51 13.75 8.64
CA THR A 236 -6.70 13.58 7.80
C THR A 236 -7.32 12.20 7.96
N THR A 237 -6.79 11.39 8.88
CA THR A 237 -7.20 10.00 9.06
C THR A 237 -7.31 9.70 10.55
N GLU A 238 -8.51 9.80 11.10
CA GLU A 238 -8.76 9.44 12.49
C GLU A 238 -8.37 7.98 12.71
N SER A 239 -7.51 7.74 13.70
CA SER A 239 -6.88 6.44 13.92
C SER A 239 -6.86 6.08 15.40
N TYR A 240 -7.03 4.80 15.67
CA TYR A 240 -7.01 4.20 16.99
C TYR A 240 -6.06 2.99 16.97
N ILE A 241 -5.46 2.68 18.10
CA ILE A 241 -4.52 1.58 18.26
C ILE A 241 -4.98 0.61 19.34
N TYR A 242 -4.63 -0.66 19.16
CA TYR A 242 -4.80 -1.68 20.16
C TYR A 242 -3.54 -2.53 20.19
N ALA A 243 -3.13 -2.97 21.38
CA ALA A 243 -2.01 -3.88 21.50
C ALA A 243 -2.25 -4.87 22.63
N ARG A 244 -1.72 -6.08 22.43
CA ARG A 244 -1.67 -7.14 23.44
C ARG A 244 -0.22 -7.53 23.66
N GLN A 245 0.16 -7.69 24.92
CA GLN A 245 1.47 -8.19 25.29
C GLN A 245 1.35 -9.62 25.76
N ASP A 246 2.16 -10.51 25.21
CA ASP A 246 2.22 -11.90 25.64
C ASP A 246 2.73 -11.99 27.09
N LYS A 247 2.23 -12.97 27.84
CA LYS A 247 2.68 -13.28 29.20
C LYS A 247 2.96 -14.77 29.35
N PRO A 248 3.91 -15.16 30.21
CA PRO A 248 4.27 -16.58 30.40
C PRO A 248 3.11 -17.48 30.83
N ASN A 249 2.10 -16.93 31.51
CA ASN A 249 0.91 -17.66 31.95
C ASN A 249 -0.19 -17.81 30.88
N GLY A 250 0.10 -17.43 29.62
CA GLY A 250 -0.83 -17.50 28.50
C GLY A 250 -1.94 -16.43 28.49
N ARG A 251 -2.03 -15.57 29.52
CA ARG A 251 -3.01 -14.47 29.59
C ARG A 251 -2.38 -13.16 29.17
N ALA A 252 -2.61 -12.77 27.92
CA ALA A 252 -2.09 -11.52 27.39
C ALA A 252 -2.62 -10.30 28.17
N TRP A 253 -1.75 -9.34 28.41
CA TRP A 253 -2.13 -8.02 28.91
C TRP A 253 -2.51 -7.11 27.73
N VAL A 254 -3.33 -6.10 27.98
CA VAL A 254 -3.81 -5.16 26.95
C VAL A 254 -3.27 -3.77 27.18
N LEU A 255 -3.04 -3.04 26.10
CA LEU A 255 -2.61 -1.64 26.15
C LEU A 255 -3.63 -0.83 26.95
N ARG A 256 -3.15 -0.07 27.93
CA ARG A 256 -3.98 0.85 28.72
C ARG A 256 -4.60 1.90 27.81
N ALA A 257 -5.93 1.92 27.77
CA ALA A 257 -6.72 2.93 27.09
C ALA A 257 -7.32 3.90 28.12
N ASN A 258 -6.96 5.18 28.08
CA ASN A 258 -7.59 6.19 28.92
C ASN A 258 -9.02 6.41 28.45
N THR A 259 -10.00 6.37 29.35
CA THR A 259 -11.45 6.36 29.03
C THR A 259 -11.94 7.52 28.16
N ALA A 260 -11.23 8.65 28.13
CA ALA A 260 -11.61 9.85 27.39
C ALA A 260 -11.55 9.72 25.86
N ASN A 261 -10.75 8.80 25.31
CA ASN A 261 -10.64 8.61 23.85
C ASN A 261 -10.49 7.13 23.51
N VAL A 262 -11.58 6.39 23.69
CA VAL A 262 -11.66 4.94 23.44
C VAL A 262 -12.84 4.65 22.53
N ARG A 263 -12.66 3.73 21.59
CA ARG A 263 -13.73 3.24 20.72
C ARG A 263 -13.59 1.73 20.52
N GLU A 264 -14.71 1.04 20.40
CA GLU A 264 -14.72 -0.40 20.14
C GLU A 264 -14.55 -0.71 18.66
N PHE A 265 -13.70 -1.69 18.37
CA PHE A 265 -13.50 -2.23 17.03
C PHE A 265 -13.31 -3.75 17.10
N CYS A 266 -13.49 -4.38 15.94
CA CYS A 266 -13.38 -5.83 15.82
C CYS A 266 -11.91 -6.28 15.75
N VAL A 267 -11.60 -7.38 16.46
CA VAL A 267 -10.31 -8.11 16.38
C VAL A 267 -10.57 -9.60 16.19
N ALA A 268 -9.60 -10.34 15.66
CA ALA A 268 -9.66 -11.80 15.55
C ALA A 268 -8.50 -12.48 16.29
N ALA A 269 -8.54 -13.81 16.41
CA ALA A 269 -7.47 -14.60 17.02
C ALA A 269 -6.16 -14.57 16.20
N SER A 270 -6.28 -14.53 14.87
CA SER A 270 -5.16 -14.51 13.90
C SER A 270 -5.14 -13.20 13.12
N ARG A 271 -4.24 -13.06 12.13
CA ARG A 271 -4.18 -11.88 11.26
C ARG A 271 -5.54 -11.64 10.58
N PHE A 272 -6.03 -10.41 10.64
CA PHE A 272 -7.39 -10.03 10.29
C PHE A 272 -7.48 -8.67 9.59
N SER A 273 -8.60 -8.50 8.88
CA SER A 273 -9.06 -7.23 8.33
C SER A 273 -10.58 -7.14 8.46
N ALA A 274 -11.07 -6.41 9.45
CA ALA A 274 -12.50 -6.22 9.68
C ALA A 274 -12.97 -4.89 9.07
N ILE A 275 -13.90 -4.98 8.12
CA ILE A 275 -14.56 -3.83 7.49
C ILE A 275 -15.82 -3.55 8.31
N LYS A 276 -16.02 -2.33 8.83
CA LYS A 276 -16.99 -1.95 9.87
C LYS A 276 -16.58 -2.36 11.28
N HIS A 277 -17.12 -1.65 12.27
CA HIS A 277 -16.78 -1.81 13.68
C HIS A 277 -17.93 -2.37 14.53
N GLU A 278 -19.14 -2.40 13.96
CA GLU A 278 -20.37 -2.89 14.59
C GLU A 278 -20.54 -4.39 14.37
N TYR A 279 -21.26 -5.05 15.30
CA TYR A 279 -21.65 -6.47 15.23
C TYR A 279 -20.45 -7.40 14.95
N CYS A 280 -19.40 -7.27 15.76
CA CYS A 280 -18.17 -8.05 15.58
C CYS A 280 -18.44 -9.56 15.65
N GLU A 281 -19.24 -10.00 16.62
CA GLU A 281 -19.49 -11.43 16.90
C GLU A 281 -20.23 -12.13 15.77
N ASP A 282 -21.24 -11.47 15.18
CA ASP A 282 -22.00 -11.96 14.01
C ASP A 282 -21.11 -12.26 12.80
N ARG A 283 -19.88 -11.74 12.81
CA ARG A 283 -18.90 -11.82 11.72
C ARG A 283 -17.64 -12.58 12.13
N GLY A 284 -17.68 -13.29 13.25
CA GLY A 284 -16.58 -14.10 13.76
C GLY A 284 -15.42 -13.30 14.37
N TYR A 285 -15.66 -12.04 14.74
CA TYR A 285 -14.72 -11.20 15.46
C TYR A 285 -15.11 -11.03 16.92
N THR A 286 -14.20 -10.51 17.74
CA THR A 286 -14.46 -10.07 19.10
C THR A 286 -14.32 -8.56 19.18
N ALA A 287 -15.17 -7.88 19.95
CA ALA A 287 -15.04 -6.46 20.20
C ALA A 287 -13.84 -6.19 21.14
N ALA A 288 -13.05 -5.18 20.83
CA ALA A 288 -11.96 -4.72 21.67
C ALA A 288 -11.93 -3.18 21.72
N ARG A 289 -11.50 -2.64 22.86
CA ARG A 289 -11.42 -1.20 23.11
C ARG A 289 -10.08 -0.64 22.63
N PHE A 290 -10.09 0.11 21.53
CA PHE A 290 -8.89 0.74 20.98
C PHE A 290 -8.71 2.15 21.57
N LYS A 291 -7.46 2.54 21.79
CA LYS A 291 -7.05 3.88 22.24
C LYS A 291 -6.91 4.82 21.03
N GLY A 292 -7.61 5.94 21.05
CA GLY A 292 -7.52 6.95 19.99
C GLY A 292 -6.18 7.69 19.98
N LEU A 293 -5.73 8.07 18.79
CA LEU A 293 -4.55 8.90 18.57
C LEU A 293 -4.95 10.35 18.27
N GLY A 294 -4.02 11.29 18.52
CA GLY A 294 -4.18 12.69 18.14
C GLY A 294 -4.05 12.88 16.61
N GLN A 295 -4.61 13.98 16.10
CA GLN A 295 -4.55 14.37 14.68
C GLN A 295 -3.70 15.63 14.44
N ASP A 296 -2.84 15.99 15.39
CA ASP A 296 -1.98 17.17 15.35
C ASP A 296 -0.70 16.95 14.51
N GLN A 297 -0.32 15.70 14.29
CA GLN A 297 0.87 15.28 13.54
C GLN A 297 0.52 14.45 12.32
N ILE A 298 1.41 14.40 11.32
CA ILE A 298 1.22 13.58 10.10
C ILE A 298 1.51 12.09 10.33
N GLY A 299 2.25 11.78 11.39
CA GLY A 299 2.56 10.44 11.84
C GLY A 299 3.02 10.45 13.29
N GLN A 300 3.03 9.29 13.92
CA GLN A 300 3.35 9.10 15.32
C GLN A 300 4.13 7.79 15.53
N THR A 301 5.18 7.85 16.35
CA THR A 301 5.86 6.65 16.86
C THR A 301 5.33 6.30 18.24
N ILE A 302 4.79 5.09 18.37
CA ILE A 302 4.22 4.53 19.59
C ILE A 302 5.24 3.57 20.18
N THR A 303 5.86 3.99 21.27
CA THR A 303 6.78 3.17 22.05
C THR A 303 6.02 2.44 23.14
N LEU A 304 6.08 1.10 23.13
CA LEU A 304 5.33 0.22 24.02
C LEU A 304 6.29 -0.39 25.05
N SER A 305 6.05 -0.12 26.33
CA SER A 305 6.83 -0.63 27.47
C SER A 305 5.93 -1.43 28.41
N ASP A 306 6.51 -2.23 29.30
CA ASP A 306 5.74 -3.10 30.22
C ASP A 306 4.68 -2.33 31.04
N ARG A 307 4.98 -1.10 31.44
CA ARG A 307 4.06 -0.21 32.20
C ARG A 307 2.84 0.25 31.42
N ASP A 308 2.85 0.13 30.09
CA ASP A 308 1.73 0.54 29.25
C ASP A 308 0.63 -0.52 29.20
N PHE A 309 0.94 -1.74 29.64
CA PHE A 309 0.01 -2.86 29.61
C PHE A 309 -0.62 -3.10 30.98
N VAL A 310 -1.90 -3.46 30.97
CA VAL A 310 -2.68 -3.81 32.15
C VAL A 310 -3.37 -5.15 31.92
N ARG A 311 -3.69 -5.86 33.01
CA ARG A 311 -4.54 -7.04 32.93
C ARG A 311 -5.89 -6.62 32.33
N PRO A 312 -6.44 -7.33 31.33
CA PRO A 312 -7.74 -7.01 30.80
C PRO A 312 -8.77 -7.09 31.92
N GLU A 313 -9.60 -6.06 32.07
CA GLU A 313 -10.78 -6.15 32.94
C GLU A 313 -11.73 -7.17 32.33
N ILE A 314 -11.98 -8.25 33.05
CA ILE A 314 -12.96 -9.26 32.65
C ILE A 314 -14.33 -8.64 32.93
N SER A 315 -14.87 -7.92 31.95
CA SER A 315 -16.25 -7.47 32.00
C SER A 315 -17.17 -8.67 31.79
N GLY A 316 -17.70 -9.23 32.88
CA GLY A 316 -18.92 -10.04 32.88
C GLY A 316 -18.71 -11.55 32.96
N LEU A 317 -19.04 -12.10 34.14
CA LEU A 317 -19.44 -13.49 34.34
C LEU A 317 -20.53 -13.89 33.33
N ARG A 318 -20.42 -15.08 32.72
CA ARG A 318 -21.64 -15.82 32.34
C ARG A 318 -22.31 -16.24 33.65
N GLN A 319 -23.48 -15.68 33.94
CA GLN A 319 -24.50 -16.41 34.70
C GLN A 319 -25.20 -17.36 33.74
#